data_AF-A0A645FNX0-F1
#
_entry.id   AF-A0A645FNX0-F1
#
_cell.length_a   1.000
_cell.length_b   1.000
_cell.length_c   1.000
_cell.angle_alpha   90.00
_cell.angle_beta   90.00
_cell.angle_gamma   90.00
#
_symmetry.space_group_name_H-M   'P 1'
#
loop_
_entity.id
_entity.type
_entity.pdbx_description
1 polymer ?
#
loop_
_entity_poly.entity_id
_entity_poly.type
_entity_poly.pdbx_seq_one_letter_code
_entity_poly.pdbx_strand_id
1 'polypeptide(L)' 'MTDMTAKMPPEVLAMMKEKSPLKRLGSPIDIANACLFLASEEADFITGAVLSVDGGVVL' A
#
# COMPACT_ATOMS: atom_id res chain seq x y z
N MET A 1 -7.47 -1.17 6.19
CA MET A 1 -7.38 -2.62 6.50
C MET A 1 -8.45 -3.35 5.71
N THR A 2 -8.22 -4.61 5.32
CA THR A 2 -9.21 -5.45 4.63
C THR A 2 -9.74 -6.52 5.57
N ASP A 3 -10.88 -7.12 5.25
CA ASP A 3 -11.48 -8.18 6.07
C ASP A 3 -10.58 -9.42 6.19
N MET A 4 -9.74 -9.66 5.17
CA MET A 4 -8.78 -10.76 5.19
C MET A 4 -7.65 -10.51 6.19
N THR A 5 -7.05 -9.31 6.18
CA THR A 5 -5.95 -8.99 7.11
C THR A 5 -6.43 -8.77 8.53
N ALA A 6 -7.69 -8.39 8.73
CA ALA A 6 -8.28 -8.25 10.06
C ALA A 6 -8.35 -9.55 10.87
N LYS A 7 -8.27 -10.71 10.20
CA LYS A 7 -8.29 -12.04 10.85
C LYS A 7 -6.90 -12.55 11.25
N MET A 8 -5.85 -11.80 10.94
CA MET A 8 -4.48 -12.21 11.27
C MET A 8 -4.18 -12.00 12.76
N PRO A 9 -3.25 -12.80 13.34
CA PRO A 9 -2.83 -12.61 14.72
C PRO A 9 -2.27 -11.19 14.97
N PRO A 10 -2.57 -10.56 16.12
CA PRO A 10 -2.15 -9.19 16.41
C PRO A 10 -0.64 -8.97 16.31
N GLU A 11 0.17 -9.95 16.69
CA GLU A 11 1.63 -9.90 16.62
C GLU A 11 2.14 -9.79 15.18
N VAL A 12 1.45 -10.41 14.22
CA VAL A 12 1.81 -10.33 12.80
C VAL A 12 1.49 -8.94 12.26
N LEU A 13 0.32 -8.39 12.62
CA LEU A 13 -0.08 -7.04 12.24
C LEU A 13 0.88 -5.98 12.83
N ALA A 14 1.31 -6.17 14.08
CA ALA A 14 2.30 -5.31 14.72
C ALA A 14 3.66 -5.38 14.01
N MET A 15 4.13 -6.58 13.68
CA MET A 15 5.38 -6.76 12.92
C MET A 15 5.33 -6.07 11.56
N MET A 16 4.22 -6.22 10.82
CA MET A 16 4.04 -5.56 9.52
C MET A 16 4.06 -4.03 9.63
N LYS A 17 3.39 -3.49 10.65
CA LYS A 17 3.39 -2.06 10.95
C LYS A 17 4.81 -1.54 11.21
N GLU A 18 5.63 -2.30 11.94
CA GLU A 18 7.00 -1.89 12.27
C GLU A 18 7.96 -1.90 11.08
N LYS A 19 7.74 -2.81 10.12
CA LYS A 19 8.55 -2.88 8.89
C LYS A 19 8.33 -1.68 7.96
N SER A 20 7.15 -1.05 8.00
CA SER A 20 6.91 0.17 7.24
C SER A 20 7.53 1.38 7.95
N PRO A 21 8.34 2.20 7.24
CA PRO A 21 8.76 3.50 7.73
C PRO A 21 7.62 4.43 8.18
N LEU A 22 6.43 4.30 7.56
CA LEU A 22 5.26 5.09 7.94
C LEU A 22 4.59 4.64 9.24
N LYS A 23 5.04 3.53 9.84
CA LYS A 23 4.55 2.98 11.11
C LYS A 23 3.02 2.85 11.15
N ARG A 24 2.42 2.50 10.01
CA ARG A 24 0.99 2.18 9.87
C ARG A 24 0.79 1.09 8.83
N LEU A 25 -0.32 0.36 8.96
CA LEU A 25 -0.77 -0.52 7.89
C LEU A 25 -1.43 0.30 6.79
N GLY A 26 -1.27 -0.17 5.55
CA GLY A 26 -2.00 0.36 4.41
C GLY A 26 -3.51 0.17 4.56
N SER A 27 -4.24 1.08 3.93
CA SER A 27 -5.69 1.03 3.81
C SER A 27 -6.08 0.88 2.33
N PRO A 28 -7.28 0.35 2.03
CA PRO A 28 -7.74 0.24 0.65
C PRO A 28 -7.67 1.56 -0.14
N ILE A 29 -7.88 2.70 0.53
CA ILE A 29 -7.82 4.01 -0.11
C ILE A 29 -6.40 4.40 -0.55
N ASP A 30 -5.36 3.92 0.13
CA ASP A 30 -3.97 4.16 -0.28
C ASP A 30 -3.70 3.53 -1.67
N ILE A 31 -4.22 2.32 -1.90
CA ILE A 31 -4.12 1.63 -3.19
C ILE A 31 -5.00 2.32 -4.24
N ALA A 32 -6.25 2.64 -3.89
CA ALA A 32 -7.19 3.28 -4.80
C ALA A 32 -6.67 4.63 -5.32
N ASN A 33 -6.05 5.44 -4.46
CA ASN A 33 -5.45 6.71 -4.86
C ASN A 33 -4.27 6.53 -5.83
N ALA A 34 -3.44 5.50 -5.64
CA ALA A 34 -2.35 5.19 -6.57
C ALA A 34 -2.89 4.74 -7.92
N CYS A 35 -3.94 3.91 -7.94
CA CYS A 35 -4.63 3.53 -9.18
C CYS A 35 -5.27 4.75 -9.87
N LEU A 36 -5.90 5.64 -9.10
CA LEU A 36 -6.49 6.87 -9.63
C LEU A 36 -5.43 7.77 -10.27
N PHE A 37 -4.28 7.95 -9.63
CA PHE A 37 -3.14 8.68 -10.21
C PHE A 37 -2.68 8.06 -11.53
N LEU A 38 -2.46 6.74 -11.57
CA LEU A 38 -2.01 6.07 -12.80
C LEU A 38 -3.07 6.09 -13.92
N ALA A 39 -4.34 6.26 -13.57
CA ALA A 39 -5.44 6.38 -14.52
C ALA A 39 -5.79 7.82 -14.90
N SER A 40 -5.13 8.82 -14.31
CA SER A 40 -5.42 10.23 -14.56
C SER A 40 -4.76 10.73 -15.84
N GLU A 41 -5.24 11.86 -16.36
CA GLU A 41 -4.68 12.47 -17.58
C GLU A 41 -3.23 12.91 -17.38
N GLU A 42 -2.84 13.27 -16.16
CA GLU A 42 -1.47 13.67 -15.81
C GLU A 42 -0.46 12.52 -15.92
N ALA A 43 -0.91 11.28 -15.98
CA ALA A 43 -0.08 10.09 -16.12
C ALA A 43 0.00 9.54 -17.56
N ASP A 44 -0.41 10.31 -18.58
CA ASP A 44 -0.56 9.84 -19.97
C ASP A 44 0.69 9.17 -20.60
N PHE A 45 1.88 9.52 -20.11
CA PHE A 45 3.16 9.00 -20.58
C PHE A 45 3.77 7.91 -19.68
N ILE A 46 3.07 7.51 -18.62
CA ILE A 46 3.52 6.46 -17.69
C ILE A 46 2.99 5.12 -18.16
N THR A 47 3.87 4.27 -18.69
CA THR A 47 3.55 2.90 -19.10
C THR A 47 4.67 1.92 -18.75
N GLY A 48 4.33 0.66 -18.48
CA GLY A 48 5.29 -0.40 -18.11
C GLY A 48 5.92 -0.25 -16.72
N ALA A 49 5.47 0.71 -15.92
CA ALA A 49 5.96 0.93 -14.56
C ALA A 49 5.18 0.12 -13.52
N VAL A 50 5.88 -0.32 -12.47
CA VAL A 50 5.27 -0.91 -11.26
C VAL A 50 5.44 0.07 -10.13
N LEU A 51 4.33 0.61 -9.62
CA LEU A 51 4.32 1.54 -8.48
C LEU A 51 4.10 0.77 -7.18
N SER A 52 5.12 0.68 -6.33
CA SER A 52 4.98 0.10 -4.99
C SER A 52 4.16 1.03 -4.08
N VAL A 53 3.13 0.47 -3.45
CA VAL A 53 2.27 1.16 -2.48
C VAL A 53 2.31 0.40 -1.15
N ASP A 54 3.50 0.37 -0.54
CA ASP A 54 3.79 -0.44 0.65
C ASP A 54 4.21 0.40 1.87
N GLY A 55 4.24 1.72 1.74
CA GLY A 55 4.68 2.62 2.79
C GLY A 55 6.18 2.55 3.07
N GLY A 56 6.99 2.14 2.08
CA GLY A 56 8.45 2.14 2.11
C GLY A 56 9.06 0.86 2.69
N VAL A 57 8.35 -0.26 2.62
CA VAL A 57 8.88 -1.54 3.13
C VAL A 57 10.07 -1.96 2.26
N VAL A 58 11.22 -2.19 2.90
CA VAL A 58 12.40 -2.78 2.26
C VAL A 58 12.53 -4.22 2.76
N LEU A 59 12.65 -5.17 1.84
CA LEU A 59 12.83 -6.60 2.13
C LEU A 59 14.32 -6.97 2.16
#